data_AF-A0A0J7XGX5-F1
#
_entry.id   AF-A0A0J7XGX5-F1
#
_cell.length_a   1.000
_cell.length_b   1.000
_cell.length_c   1.000
_cell.angle_alpha   90.00
_cell.angle_beta   90.00
_cell.angle_gamma   90.00
#
_symmetry.space_group_name_H-M   'P 1'
#
loop_
_entity.id
_entity.type
_entity.pdbx_description
1 polymer ?
#
loop_
_entity_poly.entity_id
_entity_poly.type
_entity_poly.pdbx_seq_one_letter_code
_entity_poly.pdbx_strand_id
1 'polypeptide(L)'
;RKQGVEHSELMLPTDAPEWAADRERLWNAAELAETRKNATVAREYEIALPVELSADERRELALGLAREISERHGVAVDVSIHAPGREGDQRNHHAHLLTTTRRLGPEGLGEKTRELDQKQSGEVERWRERWAEMQNRALELANVPDRVDHRSHQRQGIEQEPTVHMGPSATAMERRAEQVAAREGRAYEPVTAVGQHNAGVVERAGLRQYIERGTEWLRDMGQRIAGRLHDVAASLSGAVERDRREAAEVQLAREAQERLAADRARQEAQERQQVRERERVAEKFNTIAGKREAGAHGYGDHNSDWKATPEALRKAVDAYNGANQHTKDLYIEQIQREPKMARAVGQLIGERELILQRDRGMSL
;
A
#
# COMPACT_ATOMS: atom_id res chain seq x y z
N ARG A 1 -25.72 -28.87 51.35
CA ARG A 1 -24.65 -28.20 50.56
C ARG A 1 -25.13 -28.09 49.13
N LYS A 2 -25.20 -26.90 48.52
CA LYS A 2 -25.48 -26.79 47.06
C LYS A 2 -24.37 -27.53 46.31
N GLN A 3 -24.73 -28.33 45.31
CA GLN A 3 -23.74 -28.97 44.44
C GLN A 3 -23.18 -27.94 43.46
N GLY A 4 -21.91 -28.08 43.06
CA GLY A 4 -21.29 -27.24 42.02
C GLY A 4 -20.61 -25.96 42.49
N VAL A 5 -20.37 -25.76 43.80
CA VAL A 5 -19.53 -24.66 44.30
C VAL A 5 -18.06 -25.05 44.19
N GLU A 6 -17.27 -24.28 43.44
CA GLU A 6 -15.82 -24.46 43.27
C GLU A 6 -15.02 -23.72 44.33
N HIS A 7 -15.46 -22.52 44.72
CA HIS A 7 -14.76 -21.66 45.69
C HIS A 7 -15.75 -20.82 46.49
N SER A 8 -15.42 -20.53 47.76
CA SER A 8 -16.17 -19.58 48.58
C SER A 8 -15.24 -18.77 49.48
N GLU A 9 -15.42 -17.46 49.54
CA GLU A 9 -14.53 -16.54 50.27
C GLU A 9 -15.27 -15.28 50.73
N LEU A 10 -14.95 -14.78 51.92
CA LEU A 10 -15.45 -13.50 52.42
C LEU A 10 -14.42 -12.42 52.11
N MET A 11 -14.87 -11.35 51.46
CA MET A 11 -14.12 -10.12 51.28
C MET A 11 -14.66 -9.07 52.24
N LEU A 12 -13.81 -8.57 53.12
CA LEU A 12 -14.20 -7.63 54.17
C LEU A 12 -13.45 -6.31 53.99
N PRO A 13 -14.05 -5.18 54.41
CA PRO A 13 -13.33 -3.92 54.56
C PRO A 13 -12.13 -4.07 55.51
N THR A 14 -11.08 -3.28 55.29
CA THR A 14 -9.82 -3.36 56.06
C THR A 14 -10.00 -3.21 57.57
N ASP A 15 -11.00 -2.45 57.99
CA ASP A 15 -11.31 -2.11 59.39
C ASP A 15 -12.47 -2.95 59.95
N ALA A 16 -12.85 -4.04 59.29
CA ALA A 16 -13.86 -4.96 59.77
C ALA A 16 -13.43 -5.67 61.07
N PRO A 17 -14.36 -5.90 62.01
CA PRO A 17 -14.06 -6.61 63.23
C PRO A 17 -13.80 -8.11 62.96
N GLU A 18 -12.93 -8.73 63.75
CA GLU A 18 -12.50 -10.13 63.54
C GLU A 18 -13.66 -11.13 63.45
N TRP A 19 -14.75 -10.89 64.19
CA TRP A 19 -15.93 -11.76 64.18
C TRP A 19 -16.62 -11.81 62.81
N ALA A 20 -16.46 -10.80 61.96
CA ALA A 20 -17.09 -10.72 60.64
C ALA A 20 -16.47 -11.70 59.63
N ALA A 21 -15.29 -12.26 59.93
CA ALA A 21 -14.70 -13.35 59.15
C ALA A 21 -15.44 -14.68 59.32
N ASP A 22 -16.31 -14.79 60.34
CA ASP A 22 -17.24 -15.90 60.49
C ASP A 22 -18.52 -15.62 59.69
N ARG A 23 -18.74 -16.42 58.64
CA ARG A 23 -19.88 -16.29 57.73
C ARG A 23 -21.23 -16.40 58.43
N GLU A 24 -21.37 -17.32 59.39
CA GLU A 24 -22.62 -17.51 60.12
C GLU A 24 -22.91 -16.29 60.99
N ARG A 25 -21.90 -15.80 61.73
CA ARG A 25 -22.05 -14.61 62.57
C ARG A 25 -22.33 -13.35 61.74
N LEU A 26 -21.66 -13.17 60.61
CA LEU A 26 -21.87 -12.05 59.68
C LEU A 26 -23.33 -11.98 59.21
N TRP A 27 -23.85 -13.07 58.67
CA TRP A 27 -25.18 -13.05 58.08
C TRP A 27 -26.30 -13.01 59.13
N ASN A 28 -26.11 -13.64 60.30
CA ASN A 28 -27.03 -13.44 61.43
C ASN A 28 -27.03 -11.98 61.92
N ALA A 29 -25.87 -11.32 61.97
CA ALA A 29 -25.79 -9.90 62.32
C ALA A 29 -26.45 -9.00 61.28
N ALA A 30 -26.29 -9.32 59.98
CA ALA A 30 -26.92 -8.59 58.89
C ALA A 30 -28.45 -8.67 58.94
N GLU A 31 -29.00 -9.85 59.22
CA GLU A 31 -30.44 -10.03 59.40
C GLU A 31 -30.95 -9.31 60.65
N LEU A 32 -30.25 -9.41 61.79
CA LEU A 32 -30.62 -8.75 63.04
C LEU A 32 -30.59 -7.22 62.95
N ALA A 33 -29.73 -6.65 62.11
CA ALA A 33 -29.65 -5.20 61.88
C ALA A 33 -30.88 -4.63 61.15
N GLU A 34 -31.76 -5.49 60.62
CA GLU A 34 -32.96 -5.11 59.92
C GLU A 34 -34.20 -5.17 60.81
N THR A 35 -34.95 -4.06 60.88
CA THR A 35 -36.04 -3.88 61.86
C THR A 35 -37.45 -4.07 61.29
N ARG A 36 -37.57 -4.41 60.00
CA ARG A 36 -38.85 -4.56 59.31
C ARG A 36 -38.96 -5.93 58.66
N LYS A 37 -40.14 -6.55 58.73
CA LYS A 37 -40.42 -7.85 58.11
C LYS A 37 -40.18 -7.93 56.59
N ASN A 38 -40.15 -6.78 55.91
CA ASN A 38 -39.93 -6.67 54.47
C ASN A 38 -38.61 -5.98 54.13
N ALA A 39 -37.65 -5.98 55.07
CA ALA A 39 -36.34 -5.43 54.84
C ALA A 39 -35.50 -6.32 53.91
N THR A 40 -34.70 -5.69 53.07
CA THR A 40 -33.63 -6.35 52.33
C THR A 40 -32.46 -6.61 53.29
N VAL A 41 -32.15 -7.88 53.51
CA VAL A 41 -31.05 -8.32 54.41
C VAL A 41 -29.71 -8.45 53.69
N ALA A 42 -29.74 -8.66 52.37
CA ALA A 42 -28.56 -8.81 51.53
C ALA A 42 -28.84 -8.33 50.11
N ARG A 43 -27.78 -7.99 49.38
CA ARG A 43 -27.83 -7.63 47.96
C ARG A 43 -26.92 -8.54 47.16
N GLU A 44 -27.47 -9.15 46.13
CA GLU A 44 -26.75 -10.10 45.28
C GLU A 44 -26.30 -9.45 43.97
N TYR A 45 -25.04 -9.72 43.61
CA TYR A 45 -24.51 -9.51 42.27
C TYR A 45 -24.25 -10.89 41.68
N GLU A 46 -24.86 -11.17 40.54
CA GLU A 46 -24.59 -12.38 39.77
C GLU A 46 -23.72 -11.99 38.57
N ILE A 47 -22.53 -12.58 38.48
CA ILE A 47 -21.56 -12.31 37.43
C ILE A 47 -21.24 -13.57 36.64
N ALA A 48 -21.31 -13.47 35.31
CA ALA A 48 -20.81 -14.52 34.42
C ALA A 48 -19.28 -14.45 34.35
N LEU A 49 -18.61 -15.58 34.34
CA LEU A 49 -17.15 -15.70 34.26
C LEU A 49 -16.75 -16.31 32.91
N PRO A 50 -15.76 -15.77 32.19
CA PRO A 50 -15.37 -16.31 30.89
C PRO A 50 -14.86 -17.75 31.00
N VAL A 51 -15.33 -18.62 30.10
CA VAL A 51 -14.96 -20.05 30.08
C VAL A 51 -13.53 -20.25 29.58
N GLU A 52 -13.04 -19.29 28.80
CA GLU A 52 -11.70 -19.28 28.20
C GLU A 52 -10.60 -19.10 29.25
N LEU A 53 -10.94 -18.54 30.43
CA LEU A 53 -10.02 -18.41 31.56
C LEU A 53 -9.87 -19.73 32.31
N SER A 54 -8.75 -19.92 32.98
CA SER A 54 -8.57 -21.01 33.95
C SER A 54 -9.42 -20.79 35.21
N ALA A 55 -9.55 -21.83 36.05
CA ALA A 55 -10.30 -21.72 37.30
C ALA A 55 -9.68 -20.68 38.26
N ASP A 56 -8.35 -20.62 38.31
CA ASP A 56 -7.62 -19.65 39.14
C ASP A 56 -7.80 -18.22 38.62
N GLU A 57 -7.71 -18.00 37.31
CA GLU A 57 -7.96 -16.68 36.72
C GLU A 57 -9.40 -16.20 36.94
N ARG A 58 -10.39 -17.10 36.81
CA ARG A 58 -11.78 -16.80 37.15
C ARG A 58 -11.94 -16.43 38.64
N ARG A 59 -11.25 -17.15 39.53
CA ARG A 59 -11.25 -16.88 40.97
C ARG A 59 -10.67 -15.50 41.26
N GLU A 60 -9.49 -15.19 40.75
CA GLU A 60 -8.84 -13.89 40.95
C GLU A 60 -9.70 -12.74 40.39
N LEU A 61 -10.30 -12.94 39.22
CA LEU A 61 -11.20 -11.95 38.62
C LEU A 61 -12.44 -11.66 39.49
N ALA A 62 -13.10 -12.71 40.00
CA ALA A 62 -14.27 -12.57 40.88
C ALA A 62 -13.92 -11.91 42.22
N LEU A 63 -12.79 -12.31 42.84
CA LEU A 63 -12.32 -11.74 44.10
C LEU A 63 -11.84 -10.29 43.93
N GLY A 64 -11.27 -9.95 42.77
CA GLY A 64 -10.91 -8.59 42.42
C GLY A 64 -12.13 -7.66 42.42
N LEU A 65 -13.22 -8.07 41.77
CA LEU A 65 -14.46 -7.28 41.77
C LEU A 65 -15.05 -7.18 43.19
N ALA A 66 -15.09 -8.30 43.92
CA ALA A 66 -15.58 -8.32 45.29
C ALA A 66 -14.80 -7.35 46.21
N ARG A 67 -13.47 -7.27 46.02
CA ARG A 67 -12.60 -6.34 46.74
C ARG A 67 -12.92 -4.89 46.41
N GLU A 68 -13.03 -4.53 45.12
CA GLU A 68 -13.41 -3.17 44.73
C GLU A 68 -14.79 -2.77 45.27
N ILE A 69 -15.75 -3.70 45.28
CA ILE A 69 -17.09 -3.47 45.85
C ILE A 69 -16.99 -3.23 47.36
N SER A 70 -16.25 -4.09 48.07
CA SER A 70 -16.06 -3.99 49.52
C SER A 70 -15.39 -2.69 49.92
N GLU A 71 -14.29 -2.32 49.26
CA GLU A 71 -13.52 -1.10 49.54
C GLU A 71 -14.32 0.17 49.25
N ARG A 72 -15.04 0.21 48.13
CA ARG A 72 -15.83 1.40 47.76
C ARG A 72 -17.02 1.63 48.67
N HIS A 73 -17.74 0.56 48.98
CA HIS A 73 -19.02 0.66 49.70
C HIS A 73 -18.89 0.32 51.18
N GLY A 74 -17.70 -0.05 51.65
CA GLY A 74 -17.48 -0.49 53.03
C GLY A 74 -18.39 -1.66 53.42
N VAL A 75 -18.75 -2.55 52.50
CA VAL A 75 -19.63 -3.70 52.76
C VAL A 75 -18.83 -4.99 52.83
N ALA A 76 -19.33 -5.97 53.59
CA ALA A 76 -18.84 -7.33 53.43
C ALA A 76 -19.41 -7.95 52.16
N VAL A 77 -18.60 -8.73 51.45
CA VAL A 77 -18.97 -9.45 50.21
C VAL A 77 -18.64 -10.93 50.38
N ASP A 78 -19.67 -11.77 50.31
CA ASP A 78 -19.54 -13.23 50.34
C ASP A 78 -19.61 -13.78 48.92
N VAL A 79 -18.47 -14.28 48.46
CA VAL A 79 -18.27 -14.78 47.09
C VAL A 79 -18.50 -16.28 47.07
N SER A 80 -19.29 -16.76 46.12
CA SER A 80 -19.43 -18.18 45.79
C SER A 80 -19.29 -18.38 44.28
N ILE A 81 -18.26 -19.12 43.87
CA ILE A 81 -17.97 -19.41 42.46
C ILE A 81 -18.55 -20.78 42.13
N HIS A 82 -19.28 -20.86 41.02
CA HIS A 82 -19.98 -22.06 40.58
C HIS A 82 -19.45 -22.59 39.26
N ALA A 83 -19.26 -23.91 39.22
CA ALA A 83 -19.08 -24.66 38.00
C ALA A 83 -20.41 -24.73 37.22
N PRO A 84 -20.35 -24.91 35.90
CA PRO A 84 -21.51 -25.24 35.09
C PRO A 84 -22.26 -26.45 35.65
N GLY A 85 -23.59 -26.36 35.69
CA GLY A 85 -24.43 -27.48 36.07
C GLY A 85 -24.39 -28.59 35.02
N ARG A 86 -24.52 -29.87 35.44
CA ARG A 86 -24.47 -31.05 34.56
C ARG A 86 -25.43 -31.03 33.37
N GLU A 87 -26.56 -30.35 33.50
CA GLU A 87 -27.61 -30.23 32.49
C GLU A 87 -27.70 -28.81 31.91
N GLY A 88 -26.72 -27.96 32.22
CA GLY A 88 -26.64 -26.58 31.77
C GLY A 88 -25.66 -26.40 30.61
N ASP A 89 -25.54 -25.17 30.15
CA ASP A 89 -24.44 -24.81 29.26
C ASP A 89 -23.12 -24.97 30.00
N GLN A 90 -22.26 -25.87 29.50
CA GLN A 90 -20.95 -26.16 30.09
C GLN A 90 -19.97 -24.97 30.03
N ARG A 91 -20.35 -23.86 29.41
CA ARG A 91 -19.61 -22.60 29.42
C ARG A 91 -20.04 -21.66 30.55
N ASN A 92 -21.17 -21.92 31.20
CA ASN A 92 -21.77 -21.01 32.19
C ASN A 92 -21.11 -21.09 33.57
N HIS A 93 -19.84 -20.70 33.65
CA HIS A 93 -19.20 -20.38 34.92
C HIS A 93 -19.76 -19.05 35.43
N HIS A 94 -20.12 -18.99 36.71
CA HIS A 94 -20.69 -17.78 37.30
C HIS A 94 -20.33 -17.67 38.78
N ALA A 95 -20.42 -16.47 39.33
CA ALA A 95 -20.27 -16.25 40.75
C ALA A 95 -21.43 -15.42 41.31
N HIS A 96 -21.84 -15.79 42.52
CA HIS A 96 -22.74 -15.01 43.36
C HIS A 96 -21.90 -14.22 44.36
N LEU A 97 -22.05 -12.91 44.36
CA LEU A 97 -21.42 -11.99 45.31
C LEU A 97 -22.54 -11.40 46.17
N LEU A 98 -22.69 -11.93 47.38
CA LEU A 98 -23.71 -11.49 48.31
C LEU A 98 -23.12 -10.42 49.23
N THR A 99 -23.70 -9.22 49.22
CA THR A 99 -23.22 -8.07 49.98
C THR A 99 -24.15 -7.73 51.14
N THR A 100 -23.58 -7.26 52.25
CA THR A 100 -24.38 -6.66 53.32
C THR A 100 -25.05 -5.37 52.83
N THR A 101 -26.26 -5.07 53.31
CA THR A 101 -26.97 -3.82 52.94
C THR A 101 -26.54 -2.60 53.78
N ARG A 102 -25.62 -2.83 54.71
CA ARG A 102 -25.04 -1.86 55.63
C ARG A 102 -23.53 -1.90 55.55
N ARG A 103 -22.92 -0.75 55.79
CA ARG A 103 -21.47 -0.66 55.91
C ARG A 103 -20.99 -1.41 57.15
N LEU A 104 -19.90 -2.16 57.02
CA LEU A 104 -19.22 -2.87 58.07
C LEU A 104 -17.98 -2.06 58.47
N GLY A 105 -18.06 -1.38 59.61
CA GLY A 105 -16.91 -0.70 60.22
C GLY A 105 -16.44 -1.43 61.48
N PRO A 106 -15.51 -0.84 62.27
CA PRO A 106 -14.88 -1.50 63.43
C PRO A 106 -15.88 -1.96 64.49
N GLU A 107 -16.96 -1.21 64.68
CA GLU A 107 -18.02 -1.50 65.65
C GLU A 107 -19.10 -2.45 65.10
N GLY A 108 -18.96 -2.92 63.86
CA GLY A 108 -19.92 -3.78 63.16
C GLY A 108 -20.75 -3.04 62.10
N LEU A 109 -21.98 -3.51 61.88
CA LEU A 109 -22.86 -3.01 60.82
C LEU A 109 -23.48 -1.65 61.18
N GLY A 110 -23.18 -0.64 60.38
CA GLY A 110 -23.60 0.76 60.56
C GLY A 110 -24.72 1.20 59.61
N GLU A 111 -24.52 2.34 58.94
CA GLU A 111 -25.53 2.90 58.04
C GLU A 111 -25.79 2.03 56.80
N LYS A 112 -27.00 2.19 56.23
CA LYS A 112 -27.37 1.53 54.98
C LYS A 112 -26.69 2.18 53.77
N THR A 113 -26.27 1.35 52.82
CA THR A 113 -25.71 1.77 51.53
C THR A 113 -26.84 2.21 50.58
N ARG A 114 -27.42 3.39 50.82
CA ARG A 114 -28.58 3.90 50.06
C ARG A 114 -28.30 4.14 48.59
N GLU A 115 -27.05 4.42 48.24
CA GLU A 115 -26.56 4.53 46.87
C GLU A 115 -26.73 3.22 46.08
N LEU A 116 -26.71 2.06 46.74
CA LEU A 116 -26.94 0.76 46.10
C LEU A 116 -28.44 0.44 45.96
N ASP A 117 -29.31 1.11 46.74
CA ASP A 117 -30.76 0.92 46.68
C ASP A 117 -31.43 1.76 45.57
N GLN A 118 -30.79 2.86 45.16
CA GLN A 118 -31.38 3.83 44.24
C GLN A 118 -31.01 3.51 42.80
N LYS A 119 -32.03 3.25 41.96
CA LYS A 119 -31.83 2.92 40.53
C LYS A 119 -31.08 4.02 39.76
N GLN A 120 -31.26 5.27 40.16
CA GLN A 120 -30.67 6.45 39.52
C GLN A 120 -29.30 6.85 40.09
N SER A 121 -28.74 6.08 41.05
CA SER A 121 -27.42 6.40 41.62
C SER A 121 -26.27 6.27 40.62
N GLY A 122 -26.49 5.54 39.53
CA GLY A 122 -25.44 5.21 38.55
C GLY A 122 -24.55 4.04 38.96
N GLU A 123 -24.67 3.50 40.19
CA GLU A 123 -23.79 2.42 40.65
C GLU A 123 -23.97 1.12 39.85
N VAL A 124 -25.18 0.82 39.37
CA VAL A 124 -25.41 -0.34 38.49
C VAL A 124 -24.66 -0.20 37.17
N GLU A 125 -24.72 0.98 36.54
CA GLU A 125 -24.04 1.21 35.27
C GLU A 125 -22.52 1.17 35.47
N ARG A 126 -22.02 1.83 36.52
CA ARG A 126 -20.61 1.83 36.89
C ARG A 126 -20.07 0.42 37.08
N TRP A 127 -20.76 -0.44 37.86
CA TRP A 127 -20.28 -1.79 38.11
C TRP A 127 -20.34 -2.68 36.87
N ARG A 128 -21.33 -2.47 35.98
CA ARG A 128 -21.38 -3.17 34.70
C ARG A 128 -20.24 -2.79 33.77
N GLU A 129 -19.96 -1.48 33.65
CA GLU A 129 -18.81 -0.97 32.90
C GLU A 129 -17.50 -1.51 33.47
N ARG A 130 -17.30 -1.36 34.78
CA ARG A 130 -16.10 -1.85 35.47
C ARG A 130 -15.90 -3.35 35.29
N TRP A 131 -16.97 -4.13 35.40
CA TRP A 131 -16.89 -5.57 35.19
C TRP A 131 -16.48 -5.95 33.76
N ALA A 132 -17.03 -5.26 32.76
CA ALA A 132 -16.63 -5.46 31.37
C ALA A 132 -15.14 -5.11 31.14
N GLU A 133 -14.65 -4.02 31.73
CA GLU A 133 -13.22 -3.67 31.69
C GLU A 133 -12.34 -4.77 32.30
N MET A 134 -12.72 -5.26 33.48
CA MET A 134 -11.97 -6.31 34.19
C MET A 134 -11.95 -7.62 33.40
N GLN A 135 -13.09 -8.03 32.83
CA GLN A 135 -13.15 -9.20 31.96
C GLN A 135 -12.28 -9.03 30.71
N ASN A 136 -12.40 -7.90 30.01
CA ASN A 136 -11.61 -7.65 28.80
C ASN A 136 -10.11 -7.65 29.09
N ARG A 137 -9.70 -7.11 30.24
CA ARG A 137 -8.30 -7.14 30.66
C ARG A 137 -7.83 -8.56 30.96
N ALA A 138 -8.64 -9.37 31.65
CA ALA A 138 -8.31 -10.77 31.92
C ALA A 138 -8.20 -11.59 30.63
N LEU A 139 -9.14 -11.40 29.70
CA LEU A 139 -9.11 -12.05 28.37
C LEU A 139 -7.87 -11.65 27.57
N GLU A 140 -7.51 -10.36 27.58
CA GLU A 140 -6.30 -9.86 26.94
C GLU A 140 -5.03 -10.52 27.51
N LEU A 141 -4.90 -10.60 28.84
CA LEU A 141 -3.77 -11.25 29.51
C LEU A 141 -3.68 -12.75 29.18
N ALA A 142 -4.82 -13.40 28.98
CA ALA A 142 -4.93 -14.79 28.55
C ALA A 142 -4.75 -14.99 27.04
N ASN A 143 -4.40 -13.95 26.27
CA ASN A 143 -4.32 -13.98 24.80
C ASN A 143 -5.62 -14.44 24.10
N VAL A 144 -6.77 -14.16 24.72
CA VAL A 144 -8.08 -14.40 24.12
C VAL A 144 -8.52 -13.13 23.38
N PRO A 145 -8.86 -13.22 22.07
CA PRO A 145 -9.24 -12.04 21.28
C PRO A 145 -10.64 -11.51 21.60
N ASP A 146 -11.50 -12.32 22.21
CA ASP A 146 -12.89 -11.97 22.49
C ASP A 146 -13.01 -10.81 23.48
N ARG A 147 -14.04 -9.98 23.30
CA ARG A 147 -14.32 -8.83 24.16
C ARG A 147 -15.80 -8.76 24.51
N VAL A 148 -16.08 -8.25 25.69
CA VAL A 148 -17.42 -8.01 26.23
C VAL A 148 -17.68 -6.51 26.34
N ASP A 149 -18.94 -6.13 26.16
CA ASP A 149 -19.39 -4.74 26.34
C ASP A 149 -20.67 -4.74 27.19
N HIS A 150 -20.70 -3.85 28.18
CA HIS A 150 -21.81 -3.74 29.13
C HIS A 150 -23.06 -3.07 28.53
N ARG A 151 -22.91 -2.43 27.37
CA ARG A 151 -23.96 -1.72 26.66
C ARG A 151 -24.83 -2.69 25.87
N SER A 152 -26.11 -2.37 25.72
CA SER A 152 -26.98 -3.11 24.81
C SER A 152 -26.47 -3.01 23.37
N HIS A 153 -26.81 -3.98 22.52
CA HIS A 153 -26.52 -3.94 21.08
C HIS A 153 -26.91 -2.58 20.46
N GLN A 154 -28.08 -2.05 20.82
CA GLN A 154 -28.55 -0.74 20.36
C GLN A 154 -27.57 0.40 20.73
N ARG A 155 -27.07 0.44 21.97
CA ARG A 155 -26.09 1.45 22.41
C ARG A 155 -24.71 1.28 21.77
N GLN A 156 -24.41 0.08 21.27
CA GLN A 156 -23.19 -0.21 20.50
C GLN A 156 -23.37 0.05 19.00
N GLY A 157 -24.59 0.30 18.51
CA GLY A 157 -24.88 0.41 17.08
C GLY A 157 -24.90 -0.95 16.35
N ILE A 158 -25.00 -2.05 17.09
CA ILE A 158 -25.10 -3.39 16.52
C ILE A 158 -26.57 -3.64 16.16
N GLU A 159 -26.85 -3.84 14.88
CA GLU A 159 -28.21 -4.11 14.37
C GLU A 159 -28.70 -5.55 14.65
N GLN A 160 -28.26 -6.16 15.75
CA GLN A 160 -28.62 -7.52 16.12
C GLN A 160 -29.66 -7.53 17.23
N GLU A 161 -30.76 -8.24 16.98
CA GLU A 161 -31.77 -8.51 18.02
C GLU A 161 -31.13 -9.37 19.14
N PRO A 162 -31.27 -8.97 20.41
CA PRO A 162 -30.76 -9.77 21.53
C PRO A 162 -31.70 -10.96 21.80
N THR A 163 -31.15 -12.05 22.32
CA THR A 163 -31.95 -13.16 22.85
C THR A 163 -32.71 -12.74 24.11
N VAL A 164 -33.84 -13.39 24.38
CA VAL A 164 -34.65 -13.22 25.59
C VAL A 164 -34.24 -14.26 26.64
N HIS A 165 -34.10 -13.81 27.90
CA HIS A 165 -33.80 -14.73 29.01
C HIS A 165 -34.88 -15.80 29.14
N MET A 166 -34.44 -17.07 29.12
CA MET A 166 -35.32 -18.21 29.28
C MET A 166 -35.42 -18.58 30.76
N GLY A 167 -36.60 -18.38 31.35
CA GLY A 167 -36.84 -18.69 32.75
C GLY A 167 -36.88 -20.21 33.03
N PRO A 168 -36.79 -20.63 34.31
CA PRO A 168 -36.63 -22.04 34.70
C PRO A 168 -37.69 -22.99 34.14
N SER A 169 -38.95 -22.56 34.10
CA SER A 169 -40.05 -23.37 33.54
C SER A 169 -39.89 -23.61 32.04
N ALA A 170 -39.50 -22.57 31.29
CA ALA A 170 -39.25 -22.69 29.86
C ALA A 170 -38.03 -23.58 29.61
N THR A 171 -36.94 -23.37 30.34
CA THR A 171 -35.74 -24.24 30.27
C THR A 171 -36.07 -25.70 30.57
N ALA A 172 -36.92 -25.97 31.57
CA ALA A 172 -37.33 -27.34 31.89
C ALA A 172 -38.16 -27.98 30.77
N MET A 173 -39.02 -27.21 30.09
CA MET A 173 -39.78 -27.69 28.93
C MET A 173 -38.85 -28.02 27.75
N GLU A 174 -37.91 -27.12 27.43
CA GLU A 174 -36.94 -27.33 26.35
C GLU A 174 -36.05 -28.55 26.62
N ARG A 175 -35.53 -28.70 27.85
CA ARG A 175 -34.73 -29.89 28.23
C ARG A 175 -35.51 -31.19 28.05
N ARG A 176 -36.79 -31.22 28.42
CA ARG A 176 -37.63 -32.41 28.19
C ARG A 176 -37.78 -32.68 26.70
N ALA A 177 -37.98 -31.65 25.88
CA ALA A 177 -38.06 -31.79 24.43
C ALA A 177 -36.75 -32.30 23.81
N GLU A 178 -35.59 -31.80 24.26
CA GLU A 178 -34.26 -32.29 23.86
C GLU A 178 -34.09 -33.78 24.21
N GLN A 179 -34.44 -34.18 25.44
CA GLN A 179 -34.36 -35.59 25.87
C GLN A 179 -35.26 -36.51 25.05
N VAL A 180 -36.47 -36.06 24.73
CA VAL A 180 -37.40 -36.80 23.86
C VAL A 180 -36.83 -36.91 22.46
N ALA A 181 -36.34 -35.81 21.88
CA ALA A 181 -35.73 -35.80 20.55
C ALA A 181 -34.53 -36.76 20.46
N ALA A 182 -33.65 -36.73 21.47
CA ALA A 182 -32.49 -37.62 21.56
C ALA A 182 -32.90 -39.11 21.65
N ARG A 183 -33.93 -39.44 22.45
CA ARG A 183 -34.46 -40.81 22.55
C ARG A 183 -35.08 -41.30 21.24
N GLU A 184 -35.71 -40.40 20.50
CA GLU A 184 -36.37 -40.68 19.23
C GLU A 184 -35.41 -40.62 18.04
N GLY A 185 -34.14 -40.23 18.25
CA GLY A 185 -33.15 -40.09 17.19
C GLY A 185 -33.45 -38.97 16.19
N ARG A 186 -34.25 -37.96 16.59
CA ARG A 186 -34.59 -36.80 15.76
C ARG A 186 -33.85 -35.55 16.21
N ALA A 187 -33.78 -34.55 15.33
CA ALA A 187 -33.30 -33.23 15.69
C ALA A 187 -34.22 -32.60 16.75
N TYR A 188 -33.60 -31.91 17.70
CA TYR A 188 -34.32 -31.09 18.66
C TYR A 188 -34.84 -29.82 17.97
N GLU A 189 -36.09 -29.47 18.28
CA GLU A 189 -36.72 -28.22 17.89
C GLU A 189 -37.28 -27.54 19.15
N PRO A 190 -37.12 -26.21 19.28
CA PRO A 190 -37.63 -25.49 20.45
C PRO A 190 -39.16 -25.57 20.55
N VAL A 191 -39.65 -25.92 21.73
CA VAL A 191 -41.09 -26.12 22.02
C VAL A 191 -41.73 -24.94 22.75
N THR A 192 -40.94 -23.99 23.23
CA THR A 192 -41.44 -22.78 23.88
C THR A 192 -41.34 -21.57 22.96
N ALA A 193 -42.22 -20.59 23.13
CA ALA A 193 -42.17 -19.34 22.37
C ALA A 193 -40.82 -18.61 22.52
N VAL A 194 -40.24 -18.64 23.73
CA VAL A 194 -38.92 -18.05 24.01
C VAL A 194 -37.81 -18.83 23.32
N GLY A 195 -37.87 -20.17 23.35
CA GLY A 195 -36.91 -21.02 22.65
C GLY A 195 -36.95 -20.82 21.14
N GLN A 196 -38.14 -20.74 20.54
CA GLN A 196 -38.33 -20.47 19.11
C GLN A 196 -37.81 -19.08 18.71
N HIS A 197 -38.11 -18.07 19.52
CA HIS A 197 -37.60 -16.71 19.31
C HIS A 197 -36.06 -16.68 19.36
N ASN A 198 -35.46 -17.24 20.41
CA ASN A 198 -34.00 -17.28 20.57
C ASN A 198 -33.32 -18.07 19.46
N ALA A 199 -33.89 -19.21 19.05
CA ALA A 199 -33.39 -19.99 17.92
C ALA A 199 -33.41 -19.17 16.63
N GLY A 200 -34.50 -18.45 16.36
CA GLY A 200 -34.59 -17.55 15.20
C GLY A 200 -33.58 -16.38 15.27
N VAL A 201 -33.33 -15.82 16.45
CA VAL A 201 -32.30 -14.78 16.65
C VAL A 201 -30.91 -15.32 16.34
N VAL A 202 -30.58 -16.51 16.85
CA VAL A 202 -29.28 -17.18 16.63
C VAL A 202 -29.11 -17.55 15.15
N GLU A 203 -30.14 -18.08 14.50
CA GLU A 203 -30.12 -18.40 13.07
C GLU A 203 -29.87 -17.14 12.22
N ARG A 204 -30.59 -16.05 12.48
CA ARG A 204 -30.39 -14.77 11.78
C ARG A 204 -29.01 -14.16 12.03
N ALA A 205 -28.46 -14.34 13.23
CA ALA A 205 -27.11 -13.90 13.56
C ALA A 205 -26.05 -14.74 12.80
N GLY A 206 -26.23 -16.07 12.75
CA GLY A 206 -25.37 -16.97 12.01
C GLY A 206 -25.37 -16.69 10.51
N LEU A 207 -26.54 -16.44 9.92
CA LEU A 207 -26.66 -16.06 8.51
C LEU A 207 -25.92 -14.75 8.21
N ARG A 208 -26.00 -13.75 9.09
CA ARG A 208 -25.24 -12.51 8.95
C ARG A 208 -23.74 -12.72 8.97
N GLN A 209 -23.23 -13.46 9.96
CA GLN A 209 -21.81 -13.80 10.01
C GLN A 209 -21.35 -14.57 8.76
N TYR A 210 -22.19 -15.47 8.24
CA TYR A 210 -21.90 -16.20 7.01
C TYR A 210 -21.82 -15.26 5.79
N ILE A 211 -22.77 -14.33 5.65
CA ILE A 211 -22.77 -13.31 4.59
C ILE A 211 -21.54 -12.41 4.72
N GLU A 212 -21.24 -11.89 5.91
CA GLU A 212 -20.07 -11.04 6.16
C GLU A 212 -18.77 -11.74 5.76
N ARG A 213 -18.54 -12.96 6.26
CA ARG A 213 -17.38 -13.79 5.86
C ARG A 213 -17.34 -14.03 4.36
N GLY A 214 -18.47 -14.30 3.73
CA GLY A 214 -18.59 -14.45 2.28
C GLY A 214 -18.20 -13.17 1.52
N THR A 215 -18.64 -12.00 1.99
CA THR A 215 -18.29 -10.71 1.37
C THR A 215 -16.84 -10.33 1.59
N GLU A 216 -16.25 -10.65 2.74
CA GLU A 216 -14.83 -10.47 3.01
C GLU A 216 -13.98 -11.37 2.13
N TRP A 217 -14.38 -12.64 1.99
CA TRP A 217 -13.72 -13.59 1.09
C TRP A 217 -13.80 -13.13 -0.37
N LEU A 218 -14.96 -12.65 -0.84
CA LEU A 218 -15.11 -12.09 -2.18
C LEU A 218 -14.22 -10.85 -2.38
N ARG A 219 -14.11 -9.99 -1.35
CA ARG A 219 -13.25 -8.80 -1.38
C ARG A 219 -11.77 -9.19 -1.46
N ASP A 220 -11.31 -10.11 -0.62
CA ASP A 220 -9.93 -10.63 -0.64
C ASP A 220 -9.61 -11.29 -1.99
N MET A 221 -10.52 -12.13 -2.51
CA MET A 221 -10.38 -12.73 -3.83
C MET A 221 -10.30 -11.68 -4.94
N GLY A 222 -11.17 -10.66 -4.89
CA GLY A 222 -11.15 -9.55 -5.84
C GLY A 222 -9.83 -8.79 -5.82
N GLN A 223 -9.28 -8.52 -4.63
CA GLN A 223 -7.97 -7.88 -4.47
C GLN A 223 -6.84 -8.75 -5.03
N ARG A 224 -6.87 -10.07 -4.81
CA ARG A 224 -5.87 -11.00 -5.35
C ARG A 224 -5.92 -11.10 -6.87
N ILE A 225 -7.10 -11.16 -7.46
CA ILE A 225 -7.27 -11.19 -8.92
C ILE A 225 -6.83 -9.86 -9.53
N ALA A 226 -7.23 -8.73 -8.93
CA ALA A 226 -6.81 -7.40 -9.37
C ALA A 226 -5.28 -7.23 -9.29
N GLY A 227 -4.64 -7.70 -8.21
CA GLY A 227 -3.19 -7.72 -8.07
C GLY A 227 -2.51 -8.53 -9.18
N ARG A 228 -2.98 -9.75 -9.46
CA ARG A 228 -2.43 -10.58 -10.56
C ARG A 228 -2.61 -9.95 -11.94
N LEU A 229 -3.77 -9.34 -12.22
CA LEU A 229 -4.01 -8.64 -13.48
C LEU A 229 -3.11 -7.41 -13.61
N HIS A 230 -2.90 -6.68 -12.52
CA HIS A 230 -1.97 -5.56 -12.48
C HIS A 230 -0.53 -6.00 -12.77
N ASP A 231 -0.07 -7.09 -12.16
CA ASP A 231 1.28 -7.64 -12.39
C ASP A 231 1.48 -8.10 -13.85
N VAL A 232 0.49 -8.77 -14.44
CA VAL A 232 0.53 -9.18 -15.85
C VAL A 232 0.54 -7.95 -16.78
N ALA A 233 -0.30 -6.95 -16.51
CA ALA A 233 -0.34 -5.73 -17.30
C ALA A 233 0.99 -4.96 -17.21
N ALA A 234 1.57 -4.84 -16.02
CA ALA A 234 2.86 -4.20 -15.80
C ALA A 234 3.99 -4.94 -16.55
N SER A 235 3.97 -6.27 -16.54
CA SER A 235 4.94 -7.10 -17.27
C SER A 235 4.83 -6.92 -18.79
N LEU A 236 3.60 -6.92 -19.34
CA LEU A 236 3.35 -6.69 -20.76
C LEU A 236 3.74 -5.27 -21.20
N SER A 237 3.36 -4.24 -20.42
CA SER A 237 3.77 -2.85 -20.67
C SER A 237 5.29 -2.72 -20.66
N GLY A 238 5.97 -3.33 -19.68
CA GLY A 238 7.43 -3.33 -19.61
C GLY A 238 8.10 -4.05 -20.78
N ALA A 239 7.50 -5.12 -21.32
CA ALA A 239 8.01 -5.80 -22.51
C ALA A 239 7.84 -4.93 -23.77
N VAL A 240 6.68 -4.30 -23.96
CA VAL A 240 6.42 -3.40 -25.10
C VAL A 240 7.31 -2.16 -25.07
N GLU A 241 7.61 -1.62 -23.88
CA GLU A 241 8.53 -0.49 -23.74
C GLU A 241 9.99 -0.86 -24.02
N ARG A 242 10.42 -2.09 -23.69
CA ARG A 242 11.74 -2.60 -24.08
C ARG A 242 11.86 -2.74 -25.59
N ASP A 243 10.91 -3.41 -26.24
CA ASP A 243 10.91 -3.57 -27.70
C ASP A 243 10.89 -2.22 -28.43
N ARG A 244 10.10 -1.25 -27.93
CA ARG A 244 10.08 0.11 -28.50
C ARG A 244 11.40 0.85 -28.34
N ARG A 245 12.11 0.68 -27.20
CA ARG A 245 13.42 1.29 -26.98
C ARG A 245 14.48 0.67 -27.89
N GLU A 246 14.53 -0.65 -27.98
CA GLU A 246 15.45 -1.36 -28.88
C GLU A 246 15.20 -1.00 -30.35
N ALA A 247 13.94 -0.94 -30.78
CA ALA A 247 13.59 -0.52 -32.14
C ALA A 247 14.00 0.93 -32.42
N ALA A 248 13.82 1.85 -31.45
CA ALA A 248 14.22 3.24 -31.58
C ALA A 248 15.74 3.41 -31.65
N GLU A 249 16.50 2.64 -30.87
CA GLU A 249 17.97 2.61 -30.91
C GLU A 249 18.50 2.11 -32.25
N VAL A 250 17.90 1.04 -32.79
CA VAL A 250 18.25 0.52 -34.12
C VAL A 250 17.94 1.54 -35.22
N GLN A 251 16.80 2.24 -35.11
CA GLN A 251 16.42 3.30 -36.05
C GLN A 251 17.43 4.45 -36.02
N LEU A 252 17.77 4.96 -34.84
CA LEU A 252 18.74 6.04 -34.65
C LEU A 252 20.14 5.64 -35.16
N ALA A 253 20.57 4.39 -34.94
CA ALA A 253 21.84 3.89 -35.44
C ALA A 253 21.88 3.84 -36.97
N ARG A 254 20.78 3.42 -37.62
CA ARG A 254 20.65 3.43 -39.09
C ARG A 254 20.70 4.84 -39.65
N GLU A 255 19.96 5.78 -39.07
CA GLU A 255 19.96 7.18 -39.50
C GLU A 255 21.35 7.82 -39.35
N ALA A 256 22.08 7.49 -38.27
CA ALA A 256 23.45 7.95 -38.08
C ALA A 256 24.41 7.38 -39.13
N GLN A 257 24.28 6.10 -39.47
CA GLN A 257 25.08 5.48 -40.54
C GLN A 257 24.78 6.08 -41.92
N GLU A 258 23.51 6.33 -42.24
CA GLU A 258 23.11 6.96 -43.51
C GLU A 258 23.65 8.39 -43.63
N ARG A 259 23.63 9.17 -42.54
CA ARG A 259 24.23 10.51 -42.51
C ARG A 259 25.72 10.47 -42.77
N LEU A 260 26.44 9.56 -42.10
CA LEU A 260 27.89 9.39 -42.31
C LEU A 260 28.21 8.95 -43.75
N ALA A 261 27.41 8.06 -44.33
CA ALA A 261 27.57 7.63 -45.72
C ALA A 261 27.31 8.79 -46.70
N ALA A 262 26.26 9.58 -46.47
CA ALA A 262 25.94 10.75 -47.28
C ALA A 262 27.03 11.84 -47.20
N ASP A 263 27.61 12.06 -46.03
CA ASP A 263 28.72 13.01 -45.85
C ASP A 263 29.99 12.57 -46.58
N ARG A 264 30.34 11.28 -46.51
CA ARG A 264 31.46 10.71 -47.29
C ARG A 264 31.21 10.83 -48.79
N ALA A 265 30.02 10.48 -49.27
CA ALA A 265 29.67 10.61 -50.68
C ALA A 265 29.76 12.06 -51.18
N ARG A 266 29.36 13.04 -50.34
CA ARG A 266 29.51 14.48 -50.64
C ARG A 266 30.98 14.90 -50.72
N GLN A 267 31.82 14.44 -49.80
CA GLN A 267 33.25 14.73 -49.82
C GLN A 267 33.93 14.14 -51.06
N GLU A 268 33.66 12.87 -51.38
CA GLU A 268 34.20 12.22 -52.58
C GLU A 268 33.73 12.92 -53.87
N ALA A 269 32.47 13.36 -53.94
CA ALA A 269 31.96 14.11 -55.08
C ALA A 269 32.66 15.47 -55.24
N GLN A 270 32.89 16.19 -54.14
CA GLN A 270 33.65 17.45 -54.15
C GLN A 270 35.09 17.24 -54.59
N GLU A 271 35.76 16.20 -54.11
CA GLU A 271 37.13 15.86 -54.52
C GLU A 271 37.21 15.53 -56.01
N ARG A 272 36.28 14.71 -56.53
CA ARG A 272 36.18 14.41 -57.97
C ARG A 272 35.98 15.67 -58.80
N GLN A 273 35.13 16.59 -58.35
CA GLN A 273 34.92 17.86 -59.03
C GLN A 273 36.19 18.72 -59.04
N GLN A 274 36.91 18.81 -57.92
CA GLN A 274 38.18 19.54 -57.84
C GLN A 274 39.28 18.90 -58.72
N VAL A 275 39.34 17.57 -58.83
CA VAL A 275 40.25 16.89 -59.79
C VAL A 275 39.92 17.31 -61.22
N ARG A 276 38.64 17.20 -61.64
CA ARG A 276 38.21 17.58 -63.00
C ARG A 276 38.49 19.05 -63.32
N GLU A 277 38.31 19.94 -62.36
CA GLU A 277 38.62 21.37 -62.54
C GLU A 277 40.12 21.60 -62.78
N ARG A 278 40.99 20.92 -62.02
CA ARG A 278 42.45 21.01 -62.19
C ARG A 278 42.90 20.46 -63.54
N GLU A 279 42.34 19.34 -63.97
CA GLU A 279 42.58 18.78 -65.31
C GLU A 279 42.18 19.77 -66.41
N ARG A 280 41.03 20.42 -66.27
CA ARG A 280 40.55 21.44 -67.21
C ARG A 280 41.45 22.67 -67.26
N VAL A 281 41.97 23.13 -66.11
CA VAL A 281 42.93 24.24 -66.06
C VAL A 281 44.22 23.86 -66.78
N ALA A 282 44.73 22.65 -66.54
CA ALA A 282 45.93 22.14 -67.19
C ALA A 282 45.75 22.05 -68.72
N GLU A 283 44.61 21.55 -69.19
CA GLU A 283 44.27 21.48 -70.62
C GLU A 283 44.18 22.87 -71.27
N LYS A 284 43.52 23.82 -70.62
CA LYS A 284 43.47 25.22 -71.08
C LYS A 284 44.86 25.85 -71.15
N PHE A 285 45.69 25.64 -70.13
CA PHE A 285 47.06 26.14 -70.11
C PHE A 285 47.85 25.56 -71.29
N ASN A 286 47.81 24.24 -71.48
CA ASN A 286 48.50 23.56 -72.57
C ASN A 286 48.01 24.06 -73.95
N THR A 287 46.71 24.34 -74.08
CA THR A 287 46.12 24.92 -75.31
C THR A 287 46.68 26.32 -75.60
N ILE A 288 46.79 27.18 -74.58
CA ILE A 288 47.37 28.53 -74.72
C ILE A 288 48.85 28.43 -75.10
N ALA A 289 49.59 27.54 -74.44
CA ALA A 289 51.00 27.30 -74.71
C ALA A 289 51.25 26.78 -76.12
N GLY A 290 50.47 25.80 -76.58
CA GLY A 290 50.55 25.26 -77.94
C GLY A 290 50.19 26.30 -79.01
N LYS A 291 49.17 27.14 -78.76
CA LYS A 291 48.84 28.26 -79.68
C LYS A 291 49.97 29.30 -79.76
N ARG A 292 50.64 29.56 -78.64
CA ARG A 292 51.82 30.44 -78.56
C ARG A 292 53.01 29.85 -79.31
N GLU A 293 53.30 28.56 -79.13
CA GLU A 293 54.40 27.85 -79.81
C GLU A 293 54.17 27.79 -81.33
N ALA A 294 52.93 27.58 -81.77
CA ALA A 294 52.56 27.56 -83.19
C ALA A 294 52.45 28.94 -83.84
N GLY A 295 52.66 30.04 -83.09
CA GLY A 295 52.52 31.40 -83.62
C GLY A 295 51.10 31.75 -84.07
N ALA A 296 50.07 31.16 -83.46
CA ALA A 296 48.68 31.38 -83.85
C ALA A 296 48.28 32.86 -83.76
N HIS A 297 47.33 33.28 -84.60
CA HIS A 297 46.80 34.65 -84.57
C HIS A 297 46.29 35.00 -83.15
N GLY A 298 46.71 36.16 -82.62
CA GLY A 298 46.44 36.56 -81.23
C GLY A 298 47.54 36.21 -80.22
N TYR A 299 48.58 35.46 -80.60
CA TYR A 299 49.62 34.96 -79.67
C TYR A 299 51.04 35.45 -80.01
N GLY A 300 51.22 36.27 -81.05
CA GLY A 300 52.54 36.83 -81.42
C GLY A 300 52.94 38.05 -80.58
N ASP A 301 54.24 38.33 -80.48
CA ASP A 301 54.79 39.40 -79.62
C ASP A 301 54.31 40.82 -79.98
N HIS A 302 53.92 41.03 -81.23
CA HIS A 302 53.39 42.31 -81.71
C HIS A 302 51.86 42.40 -81.64
N ASN A 303 51.16 41.33 -81.25
CA ASN A 303 49.70 41.29 -81.20
C ASN A 303 49.17 41.88 -79.89
N SER A 304 48.09 42.67 -79.97
CA SER A 304 47.42 43.31 -78.83
C SER A 304 46.89 42.30 -77.81
N ASP A 305 46.30 41.20 -78.27
CA ASP A 305 45.68 40.17 -77.43
C ASP A 305 46.72 39.45 -76.56
N TRP A 306 47.91 39.19 -77.12
CA TRP A 306 49.01 38.63 -76.35
C TRP A 306 49.57 39.66 -75.38
N LYS A 307 49.84 40.90 -75.82
CA LYS A 307 50.35 41.96 -74.92
C LYS A 307 49.42 42.22 -73.72
N ALA A 308 48.10 42.12 -73.93
CA ALA A 308 47.08 42.28 -72.91
C ALA A 308 46.93 41.07 -71.97
N THR A 309 47.48 39.90 -72.33
CA THR A 309 47.48 38.71 -71.47
C THR A 309 48.30 38.99 -70.19
N PRO A 310 47.83 38.58 -68.99
CA PRO A 310 48.53 38.82 -67.72
C PRO A 310 50.01 38.44 -67.81
N GLU A 311 50.90 39.33 -67.38
CA GLU A 311 52.35 39.16 -67.52
C GLU A 311 52.83 37.84 -66.90
N ALA A 312 52.27 37.47 -65.74
CA ALA A 312 52.57 36.20 -65.08
C ALA A 312 52.19 34.99 -65.95
N LEU A 313 51.05 35.03 -66.66
CA LEU A 313 50.65 33.95 -67.58
C LEU A 313 51.57 33.88 -68.79
N ARG A 314 51.94 35.04 -69.37
CA ARG A 314 52.89 35.09 -70.49
C ARG A 314 54.25 34.51 -70.11
N LYS A 315 54.80 34.94 -68.97
CA LYS A 315 56.06 34.41 -68.42
C LYS A 315 55.99 32.91 -68.18
N ALA A 316 54.88 32.41 -67.61
CA ALA A 316 54.67 30.98 -67.38
C ALA A 316 54.61 30.18 -68.69
N VAL A 317 53.91 30.69 -69.71
CA VAL A 317 53.78 30.05 -71.02
C VAL A 317 55.11 30.07 -71.79
N ASP A 318 55.81 31.19 -71.81
CA ASP A 318 57.11 31.31 -72.50
C ASP A 318 58.18 30.43 -71.82
N ALA A 319 58.18 30.38 -70.48
CA ALA A 319 59.04 29.47 -69.71
C ALA A 319 58.70 27.99 -69.97
N TYR A 320 57.41 27.65 -70.04
CA TYR A 320 56.94 26.30 -70.39
C TYR A 320 57.39 25.91 -71.81
N ASN A 321 57.19 26.77 -72.81
CA ASN A 321 57.55 26.50 -74.20
C ASN A 321 59.06 26.39 -74.41
N GLY A 322 59.87 27.14 -73.65
CA GLY A 322 61.34 27.07 -73.68
C GLY A 322 61.95 25.89 -72.93
N ALA A 323 61.15 25.11 -72.20
CA ALA A 323 61.64 23.96 -71.43
C ALA A 323 61.69 22.68 -72.28
N ASN A 324 62.47 21.69 -71.82
CA ASN A 324 62.45 20.36 -72.43
C ASN A 324 61.13 19.62 -72.13
N GLN A 325 60.84 18.55 -72.88
CA GLN A 325 59.58 17.81 -72.76
C GLN A 325 59.31 17.28 -71.34
N HIS A 326 60.35 16.79 -70.66
CA HIS A 326 60.21 16.28 -69.28
C HIS A 326 59.75 17.38 -68.31
N THR A 327 60.31 18.58 -68.43
CA THR A 327 59.91 19.74 -67.62
C THR A 327 58.50 20.22 -67.96
N LYS A 328 58.09 20.15 -69.24
CA LYS A 328 56.71 20.45 -69.67
C LYS A 328 55.71 19.48 -69.00
N ASP A 329 55.99 18.18 -69.06
CA ASP A 329 55.13 17.15 -68.47
C ASP A 329 54.99 17.32 -66.95
N LEU A 330 56.09 17.61 -66.25
CA LEU A 330 56.08 17.89 -64.81
C LEU A 330 55.25 19.14 -64.47
N TYR A 331 55.30 20.19 -65.29
CA TYR A 331 54.53 21.41 -65.06
C TYR A 331 53.02 21.17 -65.18
N ILE A 332 52.59 20.37 -66.17
CA ILE A 332 51.19 19.96 -66.34
C ILE A 332 50.74 19.05 -65.20
N GLU A 333 51.56 18.07 -64.82
CA GLU A 333 51.30 17.19 -63.67
C GLU A 333 51.17 18.00 -62.37
N GLN A 334 51.98 19.05 -62.19
CA GLN A 334 51.94 19.92 -61.03
C GLN A 334 50.64 20.75 -60.97
N ILE A 335 50.16 21.27 -62.11
CA ILE A 335 48.83 21.91 -62.18
C ILE A 335 47.73 20.89 -61.79
N GLN A 336 47.80 19.66 -62.27
CA GLN A 336 46.79 18.64 -61.98
C GLN A 336 46.82 18.17 -60.51
N ARG A 337 48.00 18.05 -59.91
CA ARG A 337 48.18 17.53 -58.55
C ARG A 337 48.05 18.58 -57.46
N GLU A 338 48.48 19.82 -57.69
CA GLU A 338 48.52 20.85 -56.65
C GLU A 338 47.35 21.85 -56.78
N PRO A 339 46.36 21.85 -55.86
CA PRO A 339 45.22 22.76 -55.95
C PRO A 339 45.59 24.24 -55.94
N LYS A 340 46.68 24.60 -55.25
CA LYS A 340 47.18 25.99 -55.22
C LYS A 340 47.71 26.42 -56.59
N MET A 341 48.45 25.54 -57.26
CA MET A 341 48.99 25.78 -58.60
C MET A 341 47.86 25.92 -59.63
N ALA A 342 46.90 24.98 -59.62
CA ALA A 342 45.73 25.07 -60.49
C ALA A 342 44.89 26.33 -60.27
N ARG A 343 44.68 26.76 -59.02
CA ARG A 343 43.95 28.01 -58.76
C ARG A 343 44.70 29.22 -59.29
N ALA A 344 46.02 29.30 -59.06
CA ALA A 344 46.84 30.40 -59.54
C ALA A 344 46.85 30.46 -61.09
N VAL A 345 47.08 29.33 -61.75
CA VAL A 345 47.06 29.25 -63.23
C VAL A 345 45.65 29.51 -63.77
N GLY A 346 44.62 28.95 -63.14
CA GLY A 346 43.22 29.13 -63.51
C GLY A 346 42.76 30.58 -63.40
N GLN A 347 43.16 31.30 -62.34
CA GLN A 347 42.89 32.74 -62.17
C GLN A 347 43.50 33.54 -63.31
N LEU A 348 44.78 33.30 -63.63
CA LEU A 348 45.47 33.97 -64.71
C LEU A 348 44.82 33.70 -66.09
N ILE A 349 44.39 32.47 -66.33
CA ILE A 349 43.65 32.11 -67.55
C ILE A 349 42.29 32.81 -67.60
N GLY A 350 41.57 32.86 -66.46
CA GLY A 350 40.29 33.56 -66.35
C GLY A 350 40.43 35.07 -66.57
N GLU A 351 41.45 35.71 -65.99
CA GLU A 351 41.78 37.12 -66.23
C GLU A 351 42.06 37.39 -67.71
N ARG A 352 42.82 36.52 -68.37
CA ARG A 352 43.05 36.60 -69.82
C ARG A 352 41.73 36.51 -70.59
N GLU A 353 40.87 35.55 -70.27
CA GLU A 353 39.56 35.38 -70.94
C GLU A 353 38.69 36.63 -70.78
N LEU A 354 38.66 37.23 -69.57
CA LEU A 354 37.93 38.47 -69.30
C LEU A 354 38.49 39.68 -70.05
N ILE A 355 39.82 39.83 -70.12
CA ILE A 355 40.48 40.90 -70.88
C ILE A 355 40.13 40.79 -72.37
N LEU A 356 40.23 39.59 -72.95
CA LEU A 356 39.90 39.35 -74.35
C LEU A 356 38.41 39.55 -74.66
N GLN A 357 37.52 39.27 -73.70
CA GLN A 357 36.09 39.57 -73.83
C GLN A 357 35.81 41.06 -73.79
N ARG A 358 36.49 41.81 -72.90
CA ARG A 358 36.35 43.26 -72.78
C ARG A 358 36.86 44.00 -74.02
N ASP A 359 37.97 43.57 -74.60
CA ASP A 359 38.51 44.16 -75.84
C ASP A 359 37.63 43.86 -77.06
N ARG A 360 36.96 42.70 -77.09
CA ARG A 360 35.92 42.41 -78.10
C ARG A 360 34.60 43.15 -77.86
N GLY A 361 34.44 43.79 -76.70
CA GLY A 361 33.27 44.53 -76.26
C GLY A 361 33.43 46.05 -76.23
N MET A 362 34.51 46.61 -76.76
CA MET A 362 34.66 48.05 -77.02
C MET A 362 35.19 48.32 -78.43
N SER A 363 34.32 48.11 -79.42
CA SER A 363 34.16 49.01 -80.57
C SER A 363 32.68 49.10 -80.91
N LEU A 364 32.10 50.27 -80.62
CA LEU A 364 30.71 50.73 -80.84
C LEU A 364 29.61 50.02 -80.04
#